data_AF-A0A933JHR8-F1
#
_entry.id   AF-A0A933JHR8-F1
#
_cell.length_a   1.000
_cell.length_b   1.000
_cell.length_c   1.000
_cell.angle_alpha   90.00
_cell.angle_beta   90.00
_cell.angle_gamma   90.00
#
_symmetry.space_group_name_H-M   'P 1'
#
loop_
_entity.id
_entity.type
_entity.pdbx_description
1 polymer ?
#
loop_
_entity_poly.entity_id
_entity_poly.type
_entity_poly.pdbx_seq_one_letter_code
_entity_poly.pdbx_strand_id
1 'polypeptide(L)'
;MQGTVRVSSGRARGFQFFGFAGTATTSQVDCTRFYPHHPTLGRARFRAVSSPRASSSAAVPYRTIAVDPAVIPLGSAVYVPQARGVMIPVRNGVIRHDGWFVASDVGGGVRGHTIDFFVGTTRTSPFAFAKGRRGDRFVAYVVEDASIARALAKQRSIEASLALLAQH
;
A
#
# COMPACT_ATOMS: atom_id res chain seq x y z
N MET A 1 -2.39 -8.77 -3.76
CA MET A 1 -3.21 -8.15 -4.82
C MET A 1 -3.50 -6.72 -4.37
N GLN A 2 -3.36 -5.71 -5.24
CA GLN A 2 -3.58 -4.31 -4.85
C GLN A 2 -5.08 -4.02 -4.66
N GLY A 3 -5.42 -3.19 -3.66
CA GLY A 3 -6.79 -2.81 -3.33
C GLY A 3 -7.40 -1.76 -4.27
N THR A 4 -6.60 -1.12 -5.13
CA THR A 4 -7.08 -0.17 -6.15
C THR A 4 -6.34 -0.42 -7.45
N VAL A 5 -7.05 -0.41 -8.58
CA VAL A 5 -6.47 -0.59 -9.91
C VAL A 5 -6.84 0.58 -10.82
N ARG A 6 -5.90 0.98 -11.67
CA ARG A 6 -6.10 1.96 -12.75
C ARG A 6 -6.16 1.19 -14.06
N VAL A 7 -7.27 1.32 -14.77
CA VAL A 7 -7.52 0.62 -16.04
C VAL A 7 -7.59 1.65 -17.17
N SER A 8 -6.79 1.46 -18.22
CA SER A 8 -6.89 2.19 -19.48
C SER A 8 -7.66 1.36 -20.50
N SER A 9 -8.73 1.92 -21.09
CA SER A 9 -9.42 1.29 -22.22
C SER A 9 -8.86 1.84 -23.52
N GLY A 10 -8.38 0.99 -24.42
CA GLY A 10 -7.89 1.40 -25.74
C GLY A 10 -8.94 2.08 -26.64
N ARG A 11 -10.22 2.08 -26.23
CA ARG A 11 -11.34 2.72 -26.96
C ARG A 11 -11.69 4.12 -26.45
N ALA A 12 -11.19 4.54 -25.29
CA ALA A 12 -11.48 5.85 -24.70
C ALA A 12 -10.19 6.56 -24.30
N ARG A 13 -10.03 7.84 -24.66
CA ARG A 13 -8.93 8.67 -24.15
C ARG A 13 -9.15 8.90 -22.65
N GLY A 14 -8.53 8.08 -21.80
CA GLY A 14 -8.60 8.24 -20.34
C GLY A 14 -8.30 6.96 -19.57
N PHE A 15 -8.29 7.11 -18.24
CA PHE A 15 -8.13 6.01 -17.30
C PHE A 15 -9.30 6.04 -16.32
N GLN A 16 -9.77 4.87 -15.89
CA GLN A 16 -10.73 4.75 -14.81
C GLN A 16 -10.11 4.05 -13.61
N PHE A 17 -10.47 4.52 -12.41
CA PHE A 17 -10.03 3.93 -11.16
C PHE A 17 -11.11 2.99 -10.62
N PHE A 18 -10.67 1.84 -10.13
CA PHE A 18 -11.52 0.85 -9.49
C PHE A 18 -10.96 0.53 -8.12
N GLY A 19 -11.75 0.80 -7.07
CA GLY A 19 -11.40 0.51 -5.69
C GLY A 19 -12.03 -0.82 -5.24
N PHE A 20 -11.35 -1.52 -4.32
CA PHE A 20 -11.84 -2.76 -3.74
C PHE A 20 -13.20 -2.55 -3.07
N ALA A 21 -14.15 -3.41 -3.43
CA ALA A 21 -15.54 -3.35 -2.97
C ALA A 21 -15.91 -4.54 -2.08
N GLY A 22 -15.08 -5.58 -2.02
CA GLY A 22 -15.31 -6.76 -1.20
C GLY A 22 -14.81 -8.05 -1.86
N THR A 23 -14.98 -9.16 -1.14
CA THR A 23 -14.68 -10.50 -1.65
C THR A 23 -15.98 -11.29 -1.74
N ALA A 24 -16.24 -11.91 -2.88
CA ALA A 24 -17.38 -12.82 -3.04
C ALA A 24 -17.02 -14.26 -2.66
N THR A 25 -18.02 -15.11 -2.44
CA THR A 25 -17.81 -16.55 -2.24
C THR A 25 -17.42 -17.26 -3.54
N THR A 26 -17.82 -16.71 -4.70
CA THR A 26 -17.55 -17.25 -6.04
C THR A 26 -16.58 -16.38 -6.84
N SER A 27 -15.79 -17.04 -7.70
CA SER A 27 -14.84 -16.39 -8.60
C SER A 27 -15.55 -15.84 -9.85
N GLN A 28 -15.23 -14.61 -10.28
CA GLN A 28 -15.70 -14.08 -11.58
C GLN A 28 -14.86 -14.58 -12.74
N VAL A 29 -13.56 -14.73 -12.50
CA VAL A 29 -12.56 -15.17 -13.46
C VAL A 29 -11.73 -16.24 -12.80
N ASP A 30 -11.45 -17.31 -13.53
CA ASP A 30 -10.47 -18.29 -13.08
C ASP A 30 -9.05 -17.78 -13.38
N CYS A 31 -8.39 -17.29 -12.32
CA CYS A 31 -7.02 -16.80 -12.39
C CYS A 31 -5.98 -17.89 -12.10
N THR A 32 -6.39 -19.11 -11.74
CA THR A 32 -5.48 -20.18 -11.28
C THR A 32 -4.48 -20.59 -12.35
N ARG A 33 -4.86 -20.47 -13.63
CA ARG A 33 -3.95 -20.69 -14.76
C ARG A 33 -2.71 -19.80 -14.74
N PHE A 34 -2.84 -18.57 -14.25
CA PHE A 34 -1.74 -17.60 -14.19
C PHE A 34 -1.13 -17.49 -12.79
N TYR A 35 -1.93 -17.75 -11.75
CA TYR A 35 -1.55 -17.62 -10.35
C TYR A 35 -2.04 -18.84 -9.55
N PRO A 36 -1.43 -20.02 -9.77
CA PRO A 36 -1.94 -21.29 -9.23
C PRO A 36 -1.95 -21.34 -7.70
N HIS A 37 -1.05 -20.60 -7.04
CA HIS A 37 -0.97 -20.51 -5.58
C HIS A 37 -1.94 -19.51 -4.95
N HIS A 38 -2.79 -18.86 -5.76
CA HIS A 38 -3.75 -17.86 -5.28
C HIS A 38 -5.16 -18.11 -5.85
N PRO A 39 -5.82 -19.22 -5.44
CA PRO A 39 -7.10 -19.63 -6.01
C PRO A 39 -8.27 -18.69 -5.68
N THR A 40 -8.08 -17.78 -4.72
CA THR A 40 -9.10 -16.82 -4.32
C THR A 40 -9.02 -15.49 -5.07
N LEU A 41 -8.05 -15.29 -5.98
CA LEU A 41 -7.86 -13.99 -6.63
C LEU A 41 -9.09 -13.52 -7.40
N GLY A 42 -9.76 -14.40 -8.14
CA GLY A 42 -10.93 -14.01 -8.92
C GLY A 42 -12.19 -13.74 -8.10
N ARG A 43 -12.12 -13.86 -6.77
CA ARG A 43 -13.22 -13.51 -5.86
C ARG A 43 -13.27 -12.03 -5.51
N ALA A 44 -12.17 -11.29 -5.70
CA ALA A 44 -12.11 -9.87 -5.41
C ALA A 44 -13.06 -9.08 -6.32
N ARG A 45 -13.80 -8.14 -5.74
CA ARG A 45 -14.74 -7.27 -6.43
C ARG A 45 -14.25 -5.84 -6.35
N PHE A 46 -14.46 -5.09 -7.42
CA PHE A 46 -14.07 -3.69 -7.49
C PHE A 46 -15.26 -2.85 -7.95
N ARG A 47 -15.32 -1.62 -7.46
CA ARG A 47 -16.30 -0.61 -7.89
C ARG A 47 -15.56 0.58 -8.49
N ALA A 48 -16.17 1.23 -9.47
CA ALA A 48 -15.64 2.48 -10.00
C ALA A 48 -15.55 3.53 -8.89
N VAL A 49 -14.45 4.28 -8.86
CA VAL A 49 -14.23 5.38 -7.92
C VAL A 49 -13.73 6.60 -8.69
N SER A 50 -14.08 7.80 -8.21
CA SER A 50 -13.70 9.06 -8.86
C SER A 50 -12.20 9.35 -8.80
N SER A 51 -11.51 8.77 -7.82
CA SER A 51 -10.05 8.88 -7.64
C SER A 51 -9.53 7.72 -6.79
N PRO A 52 -8.21 7.44 -6.77
CA PRO A 52 -7.63 6.46 -5.84
C PRO A 52 -8.00 6.69 -4.38
N ARG A 53 -8.15 7.97 -3.98
CA ARG A 53 -8.54 8.38 -2.62
C ARG A 53 -9.99 8.07 -2.27
N ALA A 54 -10.87 7.96 -3.26
CA ALA A 54 -12.27 7.61 -3.05
C ALA A 54 -12.49 6.09 -2.89
N SER A 55 -11.44 5.29 -3.07
CA SER A 55 -11.43 3.90 -2.60
C SER A 55 -11.33 3.86 -1.08
N SER A 56 -11.86 2.82 -0.45
CA SER A 56 -11.70 2.55 0.99
C SER A 56 -10.23 2.37 1.42
N SER A 57 -9.32 2.27 0.46
CA SER A 57 -7.87 2.17 0.62
C SER A 57 -7.19 3.51 0.31
N ALA A 58 -7.42 4.54 1.14
CA ALA A 58 -6.68 5.81 1.07
C ALA A 58 -5.21 5.65 1.53
N ALA A 59 -4.51 4.68 0.93
CA ALA A 59 -3.12 4.40 1.18
C ALA A 59 -2.28 5.55 0.63
N VAL A 60 -1.35 6.02 1.45
CA VAL A 60 -0.43 7.10 1.08
C VAL A 60 0.88 6.42 0.67
N PRO A 61 1.36 6.63 -0.57
CA PRO A 61 2.61 6.04 -1.04
C PRO A 61 3.74 6.33 -0.05
N TYR A 62 4.54 5.30 0.22
CA TYR A 62 5.67 5.32 1.15
C TYR A 62 5.31 5.57 2.61
N ARG A 63 4.03 5.74 2.97
CA ARG A 63 3.58 5.99 4.35
C ARG A 63 2.60 4.96 4.88
N THR A 64 1.88 4.27 4.00
CA THR A 64 0.95 3.22 4.39
C THR A 64 1.61 1.85 4.28
N ILE A 65 1.40 1.03 5.30
CA ILE A 65 1.74 -0.39 5.28
C ILE A 65 0.48 -1.22 5.49
N ALA A 66 0.42 -2.37 4.81
CA ALA A 66 -0.53 -3.42 5.14
C ALA A 66 0.10 -4.38 6.15
N VAL A 67 -0.69 -4.78 7.14
CA VAL A 67 -0.23 -5.61 8.28
C VAL A 67 -1.26 -6.70 8.60
N ASP A 68 -0.87 -7.62 9.49
CA ASP A 68 -1.82 -8.46 10.23
C ASP A 68 -2.30 -7.70 11.49
N PRO A 69 -3.59 -7.33 11.59
CA PRO A 69 -4.11 -6.58 12.74
C PRO A 69 -3.98 -7.30 14.08
N ALA A 70 -3.83 -8.63 14.08
CA ALA A 70 -3.60 -9.40 15.31
C ALA A 70 -2.17 -9.22 15.86
N VAL A 71 -1.23 -8.76 15.03
CA VAL A 71 0.17 -8.50 15.40
C VAL A 71 0.45 -7.00 15.53
N ILE A 72 -0.01 -6.20 14.56
CA ILE A 72 0.12 -4.74 14.55
C ILE A 72 -1.28 -4.15 14.37
N PRO A 73 -1.87 -3.54 15.41
CA PRO A 73 -3.19 -2.93 15.30
C PRO A 73 -3.28 -1.88 14.19
N LEU A 74 -4.43 -1.78 13.54
CA LEU A 74 -4.68 -0.72 12.58
C LEU A 74 -4.70 0.64 13.28
N GLY A 75 -4.13 1.65 12.64
CA GLY A 75 -3.90 2.99 13.19
C GLY A 75 -2.54 3.15 13.87
N SER A 76 -1.80 2.07 14.13
CA SER A 76 -0.50 2.14 14.77
C SER A 76 0.52 2.93 13.96
N ALA A 77 1.32 3.73 14.67
CA ALA A 77 2.57 4.27 14.17
C ALA A 77 3.63 3.18 14.18
N VAL A 78 4.31 2.99 13.06
CA VAL A 78 5.36 1.98 12.90
C VAL A 78 6.64 2.66 12.45
N TYR A 79 7.73 2.43 13.18
CA TYR A 79 9.05 2.91 12.81
C TYR A 79 9.91 1.78 12.25
N VAL A 80 10.48 1.99 11.07
CA VAL A 80 11.41 1.05 10.42
C VAL A 80 12.75 1.79 10.22
N PRO A 81 13.78 1.49 11.03
CA PRO A 81 15.06 2.20 10.96
C PRO A 81 15.70 2.13 9.58
N GLN A 82 15.58 0.99 8.89
CA GLN A 82 16.15 0.77 7.56
C GLN A 82 15.48 1.61 6.47
N ALA A 83 14.28 2.16 6.74
CA ALA A 83 13.63 3.10 5.85
C ALA A 83 14.07 4.55 6.09
N ARG A 84 14.64 4.87 7.26
CA ARG A 84 15.09 6.22 7.57
C ARG A 84 16.31 6.58 6.71
N GLY A 85 16.20 7.70 6.01
CA GLY A 85 17.23 8.18 5.10
C GLY A 85 17.16 7.62 3.69
N VAL A 86 16.23 6.69 3.40
CA VAL A 86 16.01 6.20 2.04
C VAL A 86 15.56 7.35 1.15
N MET A 87 16.22 7.47 0.00
CA MET A 87 15.94 8.50 -1.00
C MET A 87 14.86 7.99 -1.95
N ILE A 88 13.73 8.69 -1.99
CA ILE A 88 12.55 8.33 -2.78
C ILE A 88 12.47 9.29 -3.97
N PRO A 89 12.64 8.79 -5.21
CA PRO A 89 12.41 9.60 -6.40
C PRO A 89 10.95 10.05 -6.46
N VAL A 90 10.75 11.34 -6.66
CA VAL A 90 9.46 11.96 -6.93
C VAL A 90 9.58 12.81 -8.19
N ARG A 91 8.45 13.16 -8.83
CA ARG A 91 8.45 13.85 -10.14
C ARG A 91 9.36 15.09 -10.19
N ASN A 92 9.46 15.85 -9.11
CA ASN A 92 10.24 17.09 -9.05
C ASN A 92 11.43 17.02 -8.08
N GLY A 93 12.01 15.84 -7.85
CA GLY A 93 13.21 15.71 -7.03
C GLY A 93 13.26 14.41 -6.24
N VAL A 94 13.82 14.50 -5.03
CA VAL A 94 14.01 13.33 -4.17
C VAL A 94 13.61 13.70 -2.75
N ILE A 95 12.80 12.85 -2.13
CA ILE A 95 12.40 12.98 -0.73
C ILE A 95 13.22 12.01 0.10
N ARG A 96 13.76 12.48 1.22
CA ARG A 96 14.40 11.62 2.21
C ARG A 96 13.35 11.11 3.18
N HIS A 97 13.15 9.79 3.20
CA HIS A 97 12.18 9.15 4.09
C HIS A 97 12.65 9.23 5.56
N ASP A 98 11.73 9.44 6.50
CA ASP A 98 12.07 9.63 7.94
C ASP A 98 12.01 8.31 8.75
N GLY A 99 11.53 7.23 8.13
CA GLY A 99 11.43 5.89 8.72
C GLY A 99 10.04 5.54 9.27
N TRP A 100 9.09 6.46 9.21
CA TRP A 100 7.77 6.28 9.82
C TRP A 100 6.68 5.86 8.82
N PHE A 101 5.82 4.96 9.29
CA PHE A 101 4.69 4.41 8.56
C PHE A 101 3.45 4.35 9.45
N VAL A 102 2.29 4.21 8.82
CA VAL A 102 1.01 3.96 9.48
C VAL A 102 0.44 2.64 8.99
N ALA A 103 0.10 1.77 9.94
CA ALA A 103 -0.66 0.54 9.68
C ALA A 103 -2.10 0.92 9.35
N SER A 104 -2.46 1.00 8.07
CA SER A 104 -3.82 1.42 7.68
C SER A 104 -4.40 0.61 6.53
N ASP A 105 -3.84 -0.57 6.26
CA ASP A 105 -4.30 -1.46 5.21
C ASP A 105 -4.17 -2.92 5.66
N VAL A 106 -4.91 -3.80 4.98
CA VAL A 106 -4.85 -5.26 5.18
C VAL A 106 -4.81 -5.95 3.83
N GLY A 107 -4.04 -7.02 3.72
CA GLY A 107 -3.95 -7.81 2.50
C GLY A 107 -4.22 -9.27 2.77
N GLY A 108 -4.87 -10.00 1.85
CA GLY A 108 -5.17 -11.42 2.02
C GLY A 108 -3.94 -12.30 2.28
N GLY A 109 -2.77 -11.91 1.77
CA GLY A 109 -1.50 -12.60 1.97
C GLY A 109 -0.60 -12.02 3.06
N VAL A 110 -1.03 -10.94 3.73
CA VAL A 110 -0.25 -10.30 4.80
C VAL A 110 -0.70 -10.89 6.13
N ARG A 111 0.07 -11.84 6.66
CA ARG A 111 -0.25 -12.60 7.88
C ARG A 111 0.97 -12.71 8.79
N GLY A 112 0.73 -12.76 10.09
CA GLY A 112 1.77 -12.81 11.11
C GLY A 112 2.71 -11.60 11.04
N HIS A 113 4.02 -11.84 11.08
CA HIS A 113 5.07 -10.81 11.06
C HIS A 113 5.44 -10.34 9.64
N THR A 114 4.49 -10.40 8.71
CA THR A 114 4.67 -9.91 7.33
C THR A 114 4.13 -8.48 7.24
N ILE A 115 4.87 -7.58 6.61
CA ILE A 115 4.41 -6.21 6.32
C ILE A 115 4.59 -5.97 4.82
N ASP A 116 3.56 -5.41 4.18
CA ASP A 116 3.59 -5.00 2.78
C ASP A 116 3.61 -3.46 2.70
N PHE A 117 4.64 -2.91 2.03
CA PHE A 117 4.84 -1.46 1.94
C PHE A 117 4.15 -0.91 0.70
N PHE A 118 3.20 0.00 0.90
CA PHE A 118 2.53 0.64 -0.22
C PHE A 118 3.44 1.70 -0.86
N VAL A 119 4.00 1.41 -2.05
CA VAL A 119 4.88 2.33 -2.79
C VAL A 119 4.16 3.12 -3.90
N GLY A 120 2.82 3.02 -3.97
CA GLY A 120 2.04 3.62 -5.05
C GLY A 120 2.07 2.80 -6.34
N THR A 121 2.15 3.47 -7.49
CA THR A 121 2.07 2.86 -8.83
C THR A 121 3.42 2.52 -9.45
N THR A 122 4.53 2.75 -8.74
CA THR A 122 5.88 2.44 -9.21
C THR A 122 6.10 0.93 -9.36
N ARG A 123 6.91 0.54 -10.35
CA ARG A 123 7.33 -0.85 -10.57
C ARG A 123 8.51 -1.27 -9.68
N THR A 124 9.21 -0.31 -9.10
CA THR A 124 10.41 -0.53 -8.29
C THR A 124 10.25 0.09 -6.92
N SER A 125 10.42 -0.72 -5.86
CA SER A 125 10.44 -0.23 -4.49
C SER A 125 11.79 0.43 -4.17
N PRO A 126 11.80 1.63 -3.56
CA PRO A 126 13.02 2.25 -3.05
C PRO A 126 13.55 1.54 -1.78
N PHE A 127 12.73 0.72 -1.13
CA PHE A 127 13.09 0.01 0.09
C PHE A 127 13.80 -1.30 -0.24
N ALA A 128 15.12 -1.24 -0.39
CA ALA A 128 15.95 -2.40 -0.76
C ALA A 128 15.90 -3.56 0.25
N PHE A 129 15.51 -3.30 1.49
CA PHE A 129 15.32 -4.31 2.54
C PHE A 129 13.97 -5.04 2.44
N ALA A 130 13.02 -4.53 1.65
CA ALA A 130 11.67 -5.06 1.48
C ALA A 130 11.47 -5.64 0.07
N LYS A 131 12.39 -6.51 -0.37
CA LYS A 131 12.35 -7.14 -1.71
C LYS A 131 11.46 -8.39 -1.77
N GLY A 132 10.96 -8.86 -0.63
CA GLY A 132 10.08 -10.02 -0.55
C GLY A 132 10.77 -11.34 -0.91
N ARG A 133 12.11 -11.42 -0.84
CA ARG A 133 12.81 -12.69 -1.02
C ARG A 133 12.69 -13.52 0.26
N ARG A 134 12.60 -14.84 0.11
CA ARG A 134 12.50 -15.76 1.25
C ARG A 134 13.73 -15.58 2.15
N GLY A 135 13.52 -15.16 3.38
CA GLY A 135 14.58 -14.92 4.36
C GLY A 135 14.98 -13.45 4.55
N ASP A 136 14.51 -12.53 3.69
CA ASP A 136 14.66 -11.10 3.93
C ASP A 136 13.89 -10.74 5.21
N ARG A 137 14.61 -10.19 6.19
CA ARG A 137 14.05 -9.72 7.46
C ARG A 137 14.49 -8.28 7.70
N PHE A 138 13.63 -7.53 8.35
CA PHE A 138 13.91 -6.18 8.81
C PHE A 138 13.27 -6.00 10.19
N VAL A 139 13.69 -4.96 10.90
CA VAL A 139 13.14 -4.63 12.21
C VAL A 139 12.12 -3.51 12.06
N ALA A 140 10.97 -3.69 12.70
CA ALA A 140 9.93 -2.67 12.83
C ALA A 140 9.54 -2.52 14.29
N TYR A 141 9.31 -1.29 14.72
CA TYR A 141 8.85 -0.95 16.06
C TYR A 141 7.43 -0.43 15.97
N VAL A 142 6.51 -1.07 16.69
CA VAL A 142 5.19 -0.50 16.96
C VAL A 142 5.36 0.53 18.06
N VAL A 143 4.96 1.77 17.78
CA VAL A 143 5.13 2.88 18.72
C VAL A 143 3.76 3.22 19.29
N GLU A 144 3.60 2.97 20.59
CA GLU A 144 2.33 3.15 21.32
C GLU A 144 2.08 4.60 21.74
N ASP A 145 3.06 5.49 21.54
CA ASP A 145 2.90 6.91 21.84
C ASP A 145 1.86 7.54 20.89
N ALA A 146 0.68 7.83 21.45
CA ALA A 146 -0.44 8.39 20.72
C ALA A 146 -0.14 9.79 20.15
N SER A 147 0.83 10.54 20.68
CA SER A 147 1.24 11.83 20.13
C SER A 147 1.96 11.67 18.79
N ILE A 148 2.79 10.63 18.66
CA ILE A 148 3.49 10.28 17.42
C ILE A 148 2.49 9.78 16.37
N ALA A 149 1.55 8.92 16.77
CA ALA A 149 0.49 8.45 15.88
C ALA A 149 -0.36 9.61 15.33
N ARG A 150 -0.73 10.58 16.18
CA ARG A 150 -1.45 11.80 15.76
C ARG A 150 -0.61 12.69 14.85
N ALA A 151 0.68 12.87 15.14
CA ALA A 151 1.58 13.66 14.30
C ALA A 151 1.71 13.05 12.90
N LEU A 152 1.85 11.72 12.79
CA LEU A 152 1.91 11.00 11.52
C LEU A 152 0.58 11.07 10.75
N ALA A 153 -0.56 10.96 11.43
CA ALA A 153 -1.85 11.17 10.79
C ALA A 153 -1.98 12.58 10.18
N LYS A 154 -1.41 13.60 10.83
CA LYS A 154 -1.35 14.97 10.32
C LYS A 154 -0.34 15.13 9.18
N GLN A 155 0.83 14.49 9.23
CA GLN A 155 1.80 14.50 8.12
C GLN A 155 1.28 13.76 6.88
N ARG A 156 0.49 12.69 7.05
CA ARG A 156 -0.15 11.96 5.92
C ARG A 156 -0.95 12.89 5.02
N SER A 157 -1.64 13.90 5.55
CA SER A 157 -2.43 14.81 4.70
C SER A 157 -1.55 15.74 3.84
N ILE A 158 -0.37 16.12 4.34
CA ILE A 158 0.58 17.01 3.65
C ILE A 158 1.39 16.21 2.62
N GLU A 159 1.96 15.08 3.01
CA GLU A 159 2.76 14.26 2.09
C GLU A 159 1.93 13.50 1.06
N ALA A 160 0.68 13.12 1.36
CA ALA A 160 -0.22 12.57 0.34
C ALA A 160 -0.47 13.58 -0.79
N SER A 161 -0.48 14.88 -0.47
CA SER A 161 -0.64 15.95 -1.44
C SER A 161 0.61 16.10 -2.32
N LEU A 162 1.81 15.92 -1.75
CA LEU A 162 3.08 15.99 -2.48
C LEU A 162 3.37 14.72 -3.30
N ALA A 163 3.05 13.53 -2.77
CA ALA A 163 3.23 12.25 -3.44
C ALA A 163 2.25 12.07 -4.62
N LEU A 164 1.07 12.69 -4.59
CA LEU A 164 0.12 12.68 -5.72
C LEU A 164 0.64 13.47 -6.92
N LEU A 165 1.32 14.59 -6.67
CA LEU A 165 1.96 15.38 -7.72
C LEU A 165 3.12 14.62 -8.38
N ALA A 166 3.55 13.50 -7.79
CA ALA A 166 4.68 12.70 -8.25
C ALA A 166 4.33 11.53 -9.20
N GLN A 167 3.05 11.21 -9.44
CA GLN A 167 2.61 9.96 -10.11
C GLN A 167 2.05 10.11 -11.54
N HIS A 168 2.52 11.08 -12.30
CA HIS A 168 2.18 11.23 -13.72
C HIS A 168 3.42 11.16 -14.60
#